data_AF-A0A8B6H746-F1
#
_entry.id   AF-A0A8B6H746-F1
#
_cell.length_a   1.000
_cell.length_b   1.000
_cell.length_c   1.000
_cell.angle_alpha   90.00
_cell.angle_beta   90.00
_cell.angle_gamma   90.00
#
_symmetry.space_group_name_H-M   'P 1'
#
loop_
_entity.id
_entity.type
_entity.pdbx_description
1 polymer ?
#
loop_
_entity_poly.entity_id
_entity_poly.type
_entity_poly.pdbx_seq_one_letter_code
_entity_poly.pdbx_strand_id
1 'polypeptide(L)'
;MQVHLFGATSSPSCAAYALKKTAIDNGELFETEIASTVERNYYVDDILKSVDTEERAVQLATDLREIMKRGGFQLTKWLSVIWDVNDDAIKYNVKLEEKPLTRRGITSTVSSIFDPLGLIAPIILKEKIILQDLNKQSIKLGWDNLIQNEKEEEWIKWKSTLP
;
A
#
# COMPACT_ATOMS: atom_id res chain seq x y z
N MET A 1 -5.51 5.02 -26.84
CA MET A 1 -5.08 4.85 -25.44
C MET A 1 -4.85 6.25 -24.87
N GLN A 2 -5.69 6.73 -23.96
CA GLN A 2 -5.57 8.05 -23.31
C GLN A 2 -5.10 7.86 -21.86
N VAL A 3 -3.87 7.39 -21.68
CA VAL A 3 -3.25 7.26 -20.35
C VAL A 3 -1.99 8.09 -20.30
N HIS A 4 -1.60 8.54 -19.11
CA HIS A 4 -0.37 9.30 -18.93
C HIS A 4 0.84 8.44 -19.33
N LEU A 5 1.81 9.01 -20.06
CA LEU A 5 3.02 8.28 -20.44
C LEU A 5 3.88 7.99 -19.21
N PHE A 6 4.19 6.71 -18.99
CA PHE A 6 5.23 6.31 -18.05
C PHE A 6 6.60 6.83 -18.51
N GLY A 7 7.39 7.35 -17.58
CA GLY A 7 8.74 7.85 -17.83
C GLY A 7 8.82 9.26 -18.43
N ALA A 8 7.70 9.90 -18.77
CA ALA A 8 7.72 11.31 -19.16
C ALA A 8 7.94 12.21 -17.93
N THR A 9 8.85 13.18 -18.06
CA THR A 9 9.29 14.05 -16.95
C THR A 9 8.18 14.93 -16.39
N SER A 10 7.18 15.29 -17.20
CA SER A 10 6.02 16.07 -16.79
C SER A 10 4.92 15.26 -16.10
N SER A 11 4.94 13.92 -16.22
CA SER A 11 3.87 13.06 -15.72
C SER A 11 3.56 13.21 -14.23
N PRO A 12 4.58 13.25 -13.34
CA PRO A 12 4.31 13.41 -11.91
C PRO A 12 3.61 14.73 -11.60
N SER A 13 4.04 15.82 -12.24
CA SER A 13 3.46 17.15 -12.02
C SER A 13 2.01 17.25 -12.51
N CYS A 14 1.70 16.67 -13.66
CA CYS A 14 0.35 16.63 -14.20
C CYS A 14 -0.60 15.79 -13.32
N ALA A 15 -0.14 14.62 -12.86
CA ALA A 15 -0.91 13.77 -11.95
C ALA A 15 -1.19 14.48 -10.61
N ALA A 16 -0.16 15.06 -9.99
CA ALA A 16 -0.30 15.81 -8.75
C ALA A 16 -1.26 17.02 -8.89
N TYR A 17 -1.19 17.74 -10.01
CA TYR A 17 -2.11 18.85 -10.29
C TYR A 17 -3.56 18.38 -10.41
N ALA A 18 -3.81 17.33 -11.21
CA ALA A 18 -5.16 16.79 -11.38
C ALA A 18 -5.77 16.32 -10.06
N LEU A 19 -4.94 15.71 -9.21
CA LEU A 19 -5.33 15.23 -7.89
C LEU A 19 -5.71 16.38 -6.95
N LYS A 20 -4.87 17.43 -6.86
CA LYS A 20 -5.18 18.64 -6.08
C LYS A 20 -6.41 19.38 -6.61
N LYS A 21 -6.52 19.49 -7.94
CA LYS A 21 -7.65 20.14 -8.60
C LYS A 21 -8.97 19.43 -8.30
N THR A 22 -8.97 18.09 -8.26
CA THR A 22 -10.13 17.29 -7.85
C THR A 22 -10.59 17.64 -6.44
N ALA A 23 -9.67 17.80 -5.49
CA ALA A 23 -10.03 18.19 -4.12
C ALA A 23 -10.60 19.61 -4.04
N ILE A 24 -10.08 20.55 -4.84
CA ILE A 24 -10.60 21.92 -4.91
C ILE A 24 -12.01 21.93 -5.51
N ASP A 25 -12.19 21.27 -6.65
CA ASP A 25 -13.45 21.30 -7.40
C ASP A 25 -14.62 20.60 -6.66
N ASN A 26 -14.31 19.73 -5.70
CA ASN A 26 -15.29 18.99 -4.92
C ASN A 26 -15.27 19.38 -3.42
N GLY A 27 -14.44 20.36 -3.02
CA GLY A 27 -14.15 20.65 -1.61
C GLY A 27 -15.36 21.10 -0.80
N GLU A 28 -16.34 21.77 -1.42
CA GLU A 28 -17.55 22.25 -0.74
C GLU A 28 -18.48 21.12 -0.25
N LEU A 29 -18.31 19.90 -0.78
CA LEU A 29 -19.13 18.73 -0.42
C LEU A 29 -18.60 17.96 0.79
N PHE A 30 -17.39 18.30 1.27
CA PHE A 30 -16.69 17.59 2.33
C PHE A 30 -16.18 18.57 3.38
N GLU A 31 -15.76 18.04 4.53
CA GLU A 31 -15.08 18.86 5.54
C GLU A 31 -13.77 19.43 4.98
N THR A 32 -13.41 20.65 5.39
CA THR A 32 -12.18 21.32 4.99
C THR A 32 -10.92 20.48 5.25
N GLU A 33 -10.95 19.61 6.26
CA GLU A 33 -9.85 18.68 6.53
C GLU A 33 -9.56 17.73 5.36
N ILE A 34 -10.57 17.27 4.62
CA ILE A 34 -10.39 16.34 3.51
C ILE A 34 -9.58 16.99 2.37
N ALA A 35 -10.00 18.19 1.95
CA ALA A 35 -9.31 18.93 0.89
C ALA A 35 -7.89 19.34 1.31
N SER A 36 -7.71 19.79 2.56
CA SER A 36 -6.38 20.14 3.07
C SER A 36 -5.45 18.93 3.19
N THR A 37 -5.98 17.75 3.53
CA THR A 37 -5.22 16.50 3.53
C THR A 37 -4.73 16.18 2.13
N VAL A 38 -5.58 16.33 1.11
CA VAL A 38 -5.17 16.11 -0.28
C VAL A 38 -4.09 17.11 -0.74
N GLU A 39 -4.18 18.35 -0.28
CA GLU A 39 -3.23 19.39 -0.67
C GLU A 39 -1.84 19.20 -0.02
N ARG A 40 -1.82 18.80 1.25
CA ARG A 40 -0.64 18.91 2.13
C ARG A 40 -0.04 17.58 2.58
N ASN A 41 -0.77 16.48 2.47
CA ASN A 41 -0.37 15.17 3.01
C ASN A 41 -0.03 14.14 1.93
N TYR A 42 0.07 14.55 0.67
CA TYR A 42 0.59 13.70 -0.41
C TYR A 42 2.11 13.80 -0.51
N TYR A 43 2.77 12.65 -0.58
CA TYR A 43 4.15 12.51 -1.02
C TYR A 43 4.19 11.69 -2.31
N VAL A 44 4.40 12.36 -3.43
CA VAL A 44 4.33 11.78 -4.78
C VAL A 44 3.00 11.05 -4.99
N ASP A 45 2.96 9.73 -4.79
CA ASP A 45 1.80 8.87 -5.02
C ASP A 45 1.07 8.47 -3.72
N ASP A 46 1.66 8.72 -2.55
CA ASP A 46 1.18 8.20 -1.27
C ASP A 46 0.58 9.29 -0.37
N ILE A 47 -0.50 8.97 0.36
CA ILE A 47 -1.09 9.86 1.37
C ILE A 47 -0.62 9.42 2.76
N LEU A 48 -0.09 10.35 3.54
CA LEU A 48 0.29 10.11 4.94
C LEU A 48 -0.35 11.14 5.85
N LYS A 49 -1.29 10.69 6.69
CA LYS A 49 -2.01 11.54 7.64
C LYS A 49 -2.23 10.78 8.95
N SER A 50 -1.93 11.47 10.06
CA SER A 50 -2.19 10.99 11.42
C SER A 50 -3.42 11.68 11.99
N VAL A 51 -4.18 10.93 12.78
CA VAL A 51 -5.35 11.38 13.54
C VAL A 51 -5.31 10.75 14.93
N ASP A 52 -6.12 11.24 15.85
CA ASP A 52 -6.14 10.88 17.27
C ASP A 52 -6.94 9.61 17.59
N THR A 53 -7.88 9.23 16.72
CA THR A 53 -8.83 8.12 16.95
C THR A 53 -8.96 7.22 15.71
N GLU A 54 -9.24 5.93 15.94
CA GLU A 54 -9.46 4.96 14.85
C GLU A 54 -10.70 5.32 14.04
N GLU A 55 -11.78 5.73 14.71
CA GLU A 55 -13.03 6.13 14.07
C GLU A 55 -12.81 7.30 13.11
N ARG A 56 -12.02 8.30 13.52
CA ARG A 56 -11.68 9.43 12.63
C ARG A 56 -10.82 8.96 11.46
N ALA A 57 -9.90 8.02 11.66
CA ALA A 57 -9.08 7.48 10.59
C ALA A 57 -9.92 6.75 9.53
N VAL A 58 -10.90 5.95 9.97
CA VAL A 58 -11.83 5.23 9.09
C VAL A 58 -12.72 6.22 8.31
N GLN A 59 -13.24 7.25 8.98
CA GLN A 59 -14.04 8.28 8.34
C GLN A 59 -13.23 9.06 7.30
N LEU A 60 -12.05 9.55 7.68
CA LEU A 60 -11.12 10.25 6.79
C LEU A 60 -10.78 9.41 5.55
N ALA A 61 -10.46 8.12 5.72
CA ALA A 61 -10.16 7.23 4.60
C ALA A 61 -11.37 7.04 3.67
N THR A 62 -12.59 6.99 4.22
CA THR A 62 -13.82 6.86 3.46
C THR A 62 -14.10 8.11 2.63
N ASP A 63 -13.99 9.29 3.25
CA ASP A 63 -14.22 10.57 2.58
C ASP A 63 -13.16 10.85 1.51
N LEU A 64 -11.88 10.53 1.79
CA LEU A 64 -10.80 10.61 0.80
C LEU A 64 -11.06 9.73 -0.42
N ARG A 65 -11.59 8.52 -0.23
CA ARG A 65 -11.97 7.66 -1.37
C ARG A 65 -13.07 8.29 -2.19
N GLU A 66 -14.09 8.85 -1.55
CA GLU A 66 -15.25 9.41 -2.24
C GLU A 66 -14.91 10.68 -3.01
N ILE A 67 -14.16 11.62 -2.42
CA ILE A 67 -13.72 12.84 -3.12
C ILE A 67 -12.79 12.52 -4.30
N MET A 68 -11.85 11.57 -4.13
CA MET A 68 -10.91 11.19 -5.19
C MET A 68 -11.61 10.42 -6.33
N LYS A 69 -12.60 9.59 -6.01
CA LYS A 69 -13.41 8.86 -6.98
C LYS A 69 -14.14 9.80 -7.95
N ARG A 70 -14.51 11.00 -7.51
CA ARG A 70 -15.13 12.04 -8.37
C ARG A 70 -14.18 12.57 -9.44
N GLY A 71 -12.87 12.55 -9.19
CA GLY A 71 -11.84 12.85 -10.18
C GLY A 71 -11.38 11.63 -11.00
N GLY A 72 -12.02 10.46 -10.81
CA GLY A 72 -11.63 9.21 -11.46
C GLY A 72 -10.44 8.49 -10.82
N PHE A 73 -9.98 8.93 -9.64
CA PHE A 73 -8.89 8.29 -8.91
C PHE A 73 -9.41 7.18 -7.99
N GLN A 74 -8.73 6.04 -7.98
CA GLN A 74 -9.04 4.91 -7.10
C GLN A 74 -7.93 4.76 -6.04
N LEU A 75 -8.17 5.30 -4.84
CA LEU A 75 -7.26 5.12 -3.72
C LEU A 75 -7.28 3.67 -3.21
N THR A 76 -6.11 3.05 -3.11
CA THR A 76 -5.93 1.65 -2.68
C THR A 76 -4.82 1.55 -1.63
N LYS A 77 -4.56 0.34 -1.12
CA LYS A 77 -3.44 0.04 -0.21
C LYS A 77 -3.42 0.87 1.09
N TRP A 78 -4.55 0.90 1.78
CA TRP A 78 -4.65 1.55 3.08
C TRP A 78 -3.94 0.73 4.16
N LEU A 79 -3.01 1.35 4.88
CA LEU A 79 -2.35 0.80 6.04
C LEU A 79 -2.62 1.70 7.25
N SER A 80 -3.07 1.12 8.36
CA SER A 80 -3.12 1.81 9.65
C SER A 80 -1.94 1.39 10.52
N VAL A 81 -1.38 2.39 11.21
CA VAL A 81 -0.29 2.24 12.17
C VAL A 81 -0.77 2.84 13.49
N ILE A 82 -0.75 2.05 14.56
CA ILE A 82 -1.22 2.45 15.88
C ILE A 82 -0.05 2.41 16.85
N TRP A 83 0.17 3.48 17.61
CA TRP A 83 1.07 3.42 18.75
C TRP A 83 0.29 2.94 19.97
N ASP A 84 0.61 1.73 20.45
CA ASP A 84 0.08 1.23 21.71
C ASP A 84 0.95 1.74 22.85
N VAL A 85 0.38 2.66 23.64
CA VAL A 85 1.06 3.30 24.76
C VAL A 85 1.34 2.33 25.91
N ASN A 86 0.53 1.27 26.06
CA ASN A 86 0.70 0.32 27.17
C ASN A 86 1.90 -0.59 26.94
N ASP A 87 2.07 -1.04 25.69
CA ASP A 87 3.16 -1.91 25.28
C ASP A 87 4.40 -1.14 24.76
N ASP A 88 4.31 0.20 24.72
CA ASP A 88 5.26 1.11 24.05
C ASP A 88 5.69 0.60 22.66
N ALA A 89 4.70 0.19 21.87
CA ALA A 89 4.92 -0.54 20.63
C ALA A 89 4.10 0.03 19.48
N ILE A 90 4.71 0.08 18.29
CA ILE A 90 4.00 0.39 17.05
C ILE A 90 3.37 -0.89 16.51
N LYS A 91 2.04 -0.92 16.43
CA LYS A 91 1.24 -2.02 15.91
C LYS A 91 0.82 -1.75 14.46
N TYR A 92 0.90 -2.79 13.65
CA TYR A 92 0.44 -2.82 12.25
C TYR A 92 -0.76 -3.74 12.14
N ASN A 93 -1.81 -3.31 11.45
CA ASN A 93 -2.92 -4.19 11.12
C ASN A 93 -2.78 -4.65 9.66
N VAL A 94 -2.17 -5.82 9.45
CA VAL A 94 -1.97 -6.38 8.12
C VAL A 94 -2.97 -7.50 7.88
N LYS A 95 -4.04 -7.20 7.13
CA LYS A 95 -4.95 -8.25 6.62
C LYS A 95 -4.37 -8.84 5.35
N LEU A 96 -3.74 -10.00 5.48
CA LEU A 96 -3.28 -10.77 4.32
C LEU A 96 -4.38 -11.69 3.79
N GLU A 97 -4.72 -11.53 2.52
CA GLU A 97 -5.54 -12.51 1.81
C GLU A 97 -4.74 -13.79 1.58
N GLU A 98 -5.39 -14.94 1.75
CA GLU A 98 -4.82 -16.22 1.35
C GLU A 98 -4.70 -16.27 -0.17
N LYS A 99 -3.47 -16.46 -0.63
CA LYS A 99 -3.14 -16.60 -2.05
C LYS A 99 -2.48 -17.95 -2.28
N PRO A 100 -2.65 -18.55 -3.47
CA PRO A 100 -1.97 -19.79 -3.82
C PRO A 100 -0.47 -19.67 -3.58
N LEU A 101 0.16 -20.75 -3.13
CA LEU A 101 1.61 -20.81 -2.91
C LEU A 101 2.36 -20.93 -4.25
N THR A 102 2.23 -19.90 -5.07
CA THR A 102 2.91 -19.75 -6.36
C THR A 102 3.77 -18.50 -6.31
N ARG A 103 4.73 -18.36 -7.23
CA ARG A 103 5.53 -17.13 -7.31
C ARG A 103 4.64 -15.90 -7.45
N ARG A 104 3.55 -15.99 -8.22
CA ARG A 104 2.56 -14.92 -8.36
C ARG A 104 1.88 -14.62 -7.04
N GLY A 105 1.39 -15.64 -6.34
CA GLY A 105 0.72 -15.48 -5.05
C GLY A 105 1.62 -14.82 -4.01
N ILE A 106 2.85 -15.33 -3.86
CA ILE A 106 3.86 -14.74 -2.98
C ILE A 106 4.12 -13.27 -3.35
N THR A 107 4.47 -12.99 -4.60
CA THR A 107 4.75 -11.61 -5.06
C THR A 107 3.57 -10.69 -4.79
N SER A 108 2.34 -11.17 -4.99
CA SER A 108 1.13 -10.43 -4.73
C SER A 108 0.88 -10.18 -3.24
N THR A 109 1.20 -11.14 -2.36
CA THR A 109 1.16 -10.96 -0.90
C THR A 109 2.20 -9.95 -0.45
N VAL A 110 3.46 -10.07 -0.89
CA VAL A 110 4.52 -9.12 -0.53
C VAL A 110 4.18 -7.70 -1.00
N SER A 111 3.70 -7.56 -2.24
CA SER A 111 3.37 -6.24 -2.82
C SER A 111 2.11 -5.61 -2.21
N SER A 112 1.29 -6.39 -1.50
CA SER A 112 0.15 -5.86 -0.75
C SER A 112 0.53 -5.27 0.60
N ILE A 113 1.69 -5.65 1.14
CA ILE A 113 2.23 -5.02 2.34
C ILE A 113 2.81 -3.66 1.91
N PHE A 114 2.05 -2.60 2.22
CA PHE A 114 2.40 -1.24 1.87
C PHE A 114 3.07 -0.55 3.06
N ASP A 115 4.37 -0.25 2.96
CA ASP A 115 5.16 0.38 4.04
C ASP A 115 5.86 1.65 3.51
N PRO A 116 5.15 2.79 3.41
CA PRO A 116 5.72 4.02 2.85
C PRO A 116 6.82 4.62 3.72
N LEU A 117 6.85 4.29 5.02
CA LEU A 117 7.82 4.83 5.98
C LEU A 117 9.01 3.90 6.22
N GLY A 118 8.99 2.67 5.69
CA GLY A 118 10.04 1.68 5.91
C GLY A 118 10.11 1.14 7.34
N LEU A 119 9.04 1.28 8.12
CA LEU A 119 9.03 0.95 9.55
C LEU A 119 9.03 -0.57 9.80
N ILE A 120 8.47 -1.35 8.86
CA ILE A 120 8.51 -2.83 8.90
C ILE A 120 9.52 -3.38 7.89
N ALA A 121 10.45 -2.57 7.39
CA ALA A 121 11.51 -2.98 6.48
C ALA A 121 12.31 -4.23 6.94
N PRO A 122 12.64 -4.43 8.23
CA PRO A 122 13.35 -5.64 8.67
C PRO A 122 12.53 -6.93 8.50
N ILE A 123 11.20 -6.83 8.58
CA ILE A 123 10.28 -7.92 8.30
C ILE A 123 10.20 -8.09 6.77
N ILE A 124 9.97 -6.98 6.06
CA ILE A 124 9.79 -6.93 4.60
C ILE A 124 11.01 -7.41 3.79
N LEU A 125 12.20 -7.22 4.36
CA LEU A 125 13.43 -7.61 3.69
C LEU A 125 13.52 -9.13 3.54
N LYS A 126 13.02 -9.89 4.53
CA LYS A 126 13.13 -11.36 4.54
C LYS A 126 12.35 -11.98 3.39
N GLU A 127 11.14 -11.53 3.12
CA GLU A 127 10.39 -12.06 1.98
C GLU A 127 10.88 -11.51 0.64
N LYS A 128 11.46 -10.30 0.59
CA LYS A 128 12.13 -9.83 -0.63
C LYS A 128 13.33 -10.70 -1.01
N ILE A 129 14.04 -11.26 -0.02
CA ILE A 129 15.10 -12.26 -0.26
C ILE A 129 14.49 -13.55 -0.85
N ILE A 130 13.39 -14.06 -0.27
CA ILE A 130 12.67 -15.25 -0.80
C ILE A 130 12.23 -14.99 -2.26
N LEU A 131 11.64 -13.82 -2.54
CA LEU A 131 11.25 -13.42 -3.89
C LEU A 131 12.44 -13.35 -4.85
N GLN A 132 13.57 -12.82 -4.40
CA GLN A 132 14.78 -12.76 -5.20
C GLN A 132 15.25 -14.18 -5.57
N ASP A 133 15.25 -15.12 -4.63
CA ASP A 133 15.64 -16.50 -4.88
C ASP A 133 14.67 -17.22 -5.82
N LEU A 134 13.36 -17.04 -5.65
CA LEU A 134 12.35 -17.57 -6.57
C LEU A 134 12.50 -17.00 -7.99
N ASN A 135 12.90 -15.73 -8.11
CA ASN A 135 13.16 -15.08 -9.39
C ASN A 135 14.42 -15.64 -10.07
N LYS A 136 15.47 -16.00 -9.31
CA LYS A 136 16.65 -16.71 -9.88
C LYS A 136 16.28 -18.07 -10.46
N GLN A 137 15.26 -18.73 -9.90
CA GLN A 137 14.75 -20.02 -10.38
C GLN A 137 13.66 -19.90 -11.46
N SER A 138 13.38 -18.67 -11.94
CA SER A 138 12.26 -18.37 -12.84
C SER A 138 12.29 -19.06 -14.19
N ILE A 139 13.47 -19.53 -14.62
CA ILE A 139 13.66 -20.32 -15.84
C ILE A 139 13.06 -21.74 -15.69
N LYS A 140 13.01 -22.27 -14.46
CA LYS A 140 12.50 -23.62 -14.16
C LYS A 140 11.09 -23.63 -13.56
N LEU A 141 10.70 -22.56 -12.85
CA LEU A 141 9.35 -22.39 -12.30
C LEU A 141 8.63 -21.22 -12.99
N GLY A 142 7.49 -21.52 -13.61
CA GLY A 142 6.55 -20.51 -14.07
C GLY A 142 5.87 -19.77 -12.92
N TRP A 143 5.11 -18.72 -13.26
CA TRP A 143 4.46 -17.85 -12.28
C TRP A 143 3.42 -18.55 -11.40
N ASP A 144 2.77 -19.57 -11.97
CA ASP A 144 1.61 -20.25 -11.40
C ASP A 144 1.91 -21.69 -10.96
N ASN A 145 3.18 -22.11 -11.03
CA ASN A 145 3.64 -23.37 -10.47
C ASN A 145 3.68 -23.29 -8.95
N LEU A 146 3.19 -24.34 -8.28
CA LEU A 146 3.31 -24.47 -6.84
C LEU A 146 4.78 -24.54 -6.43
N ILE A 147 5.13 -23.77 -5.41
CA ILE A 147 6.44 -23.83 -4.77
C ILE A 147 6.43 -25.02 -3.81
N GLN A 148 7.51 -25.79 -3.80
CA GLN A 148 7.64 -26.99 -2.97
C GLN A 148 8.96 -26.94 -2.18
N ASN A 149 9.02 -27.74 -1.11
CA ASN A 149 10.22 -28.00 -0.30
C ASN A 149 10.65 -26.82 0.57
N GLU A 150 11.96 -26.62 0.75
CA GLU A 150 12.58 -25.62 1.65
C GLU A 150 11.99 -24.20 1.53
N LYS A 151 11.63 -23.76 0.32
CA LYS A 151 11.05 -22.42 0.11
C LYS A 151 9.60 -22.27 0.57
N GLU A 152 8.85 -23.37 0.60
CA GLU A 152 7.52 -23.40 1.22
C GLU A 152 7.63 -23.25 2.74
N GLU A 153 8.55 -23.97 3.36
CA GLU A 153 8.80 -23.88 4.81
C GLU A 153 9.28 -22.48 5.23
N GLU A 154 10.23 -21.89 4.48
CA GLU A 154 10.69 -20.52 4.68
C GLU A 154 9.54 -19.51 4.61
N TRP A 155 8.64 -19.67 3.62
CA TRP A 155 7.50 -18.79 3.43
C TRP A 155 6.46 -18.92 4.52
N ILE A 156 6.10 -20.15 4.92
CA ILE A 156 5.16 -20.40 6.02
C ILE A 156 5.73 -19.85 7.34
N LYS A 157 7.02 -20.08 7.60
CA LYS A 157 7.71 -19.55 8.77
C LYS A 157 7.72 -18.03 8.78
N TRP A 158 7.95 -17.38 7.65
CA TRP A 158 7.88 -15.92 7.58
C TRP A 158 6.45 -15.42 7.81
N LYS A 159 5.44 -16.06 7.19
CA LYS A 159 4.03 -15.69 7.39
C LYS A 159 3.61 -15.73 8.86
N SER A 160 4.10 -16.70 9.63
CA SER A 160 3.79 -16.78 11.07
C SER A 160 4.48 -15.72 11.92
N THR A 161 5.44 -14.97 11.37
CA THR A 161 6.07 -13.82 12.05
C THR A 161 5.34 -12.51 11.83
N LEU A 162 4.35 -12.48 10.92
CA LEU A 162 3.57 -11.27 10.70
C LEU A 162 2.55 -11.07 11.83
N PRO A 163 2.40 -9.84 12.33
CA PRO A 163 1.44 -9.50 13.37
C PRO A 163 -0.02 -9.57 12.88
#